data_AF-A0A392PMM9-F1
#
_entry.id   AF-A0A392PMM9-F1
#
_cell.length_a   1.000
_cell.length_b   1.000
_cell.length_c   1.000
_cell.angle_alpha   90.00
_cell.angle_beta   90.00
_cell.angle_gamma   90.00
#
_symmetry.space_group_name_H-M   'P 1'
#
loop_
_entity.id
_entity.type
_entity.pdbx_description
1 polymer ?
#
loop_
_entity_poly.entity_id
_entity_poly.type
_entity_poly.pdbx_seq_one_letter_code
_entity_poly.pdbx_strand_id
1 'polypeptide(L)'
;GISGVEGMQAVMSSDIAIAQFRYLERLLLVHGHWCYRRITSMICYFFYKNIAFGVTLFLYEIYASFSGQVAYNDWFLSLYNVFFTSLPVIALGVFDQDVSARLCLEVSL
;
A
#
# COMPACT_ATOMS: atom_id res chain seq x y z
N GLY A 1 -18.66 -2.76 13.96
CA GLY A 1 -19.86 -2.82 14.81
C GLY A 1 -21.04 -2.23 14.06
N ILE A 2 -22.25 -2.75 14.31
CA ILE A 2 -23.48 -2.16 13.76
C ILE A 2 -23.98 -1.08 14.72
N SER A 3 -24.03 0.17 14.27
CA SER A 3 -24.53 1.29 15.06
C SER A 3 -26.05 1.26 15.08
N GLY A 4 -26.59 0.88 16.23
CA GLY A 4 -28.01 0.88 16.54
C GLY A 4 -28.34 1.88 17.66
N VAL A 5 -29.64 1.97 17.97
CA VAL A 5 -30.15 2.82 19.06
C VAL A 5 -29.89 2.20 20.45
N GLU A 6 -29.63 0.89 20.49
CA GLU A 6 -29.28 0.16 21.70
C GLU A 6 -27.76 -0.03 21.80
N GLY A 7 -27.21 0.19 23.01
CA GLY A 7 -25.84 -0.17 23.42
C GLY A 7 -24.71 -0.02 22.39
N MET A 8 -23.94 1.07 22.47
CA MET A 8 -22.83 1.34 21.53
C MET A 8 -21.53 0.55 21.78
N GLN A 9 -21.52 -0.39 22.74
CA GLN A 9 -20.30 -1.11 23.16
C GLN A 9 -19.60 -1.82 21.99
N ALA A 10 -20.36 -2.54 21.15
CA ALA A 10 -19.82 -3.26 19.99
C ALA A 10 -19.36 -2.34 18.84
N VAL A 11 -19.79 -1.08 18.84
CA VAL A 11 -19.32 -0.07 17.89
C VAL A 11 -18.01 0.52 18.38
N MET A 12 -17.94 0.88 19.67
CA MET A 12 -16.76 1.47 20.29
C MET A 12 -15.57 0.51 20.36
N SER A 13 -15.81 -0.81 20.38
CA SER A 13 -14.77 -1.83 20.35
C SER A 13 -14.39 -2.32 18.94
N SER A 14 -14.94 -1.71 17.88
CA SER A 14 -14.73 -2.18 16.50
C SER A 14 -13.97 -1.19 15.63
N ASP A 15 -13.15 -1.70 14.70
CA ASP A 15 -12.35 -0.86 13.78
C ASP A 15 -13.21 -0.07 12.79
N ILE A 16 -14.38 -0.61 12.42
CA ILE A 16 -15.30 0.01 11.46
C ILE A 16 -16.73 -0.05 11.99
N ALA A 17 -17.38 1.11 12.07
CA ALA A 17 -18.79 1.27 12.41
C ALA A 17 -19.65 1.37 11.15
N ILE A 18 -20.67 0.52 11.01
CA ILE A 18 -21.65 0.57 9.91
C ILE A 18 -23.06 0.75 10.49
N ALA A 19 -23.93 1.51 9.82
CA ALA A 19 -25.30 1.72 10.33
C ALA A 19 -26.24 0.53 10.08
N GLN A 20 -26.04 -0.22 8.99
CA GLN A 20 -26.87 -1.37 8.61
C GLN A 20 -26.02 -2.44 7.93
N PHE A 21 -26.42 -3.70 8.04
CA PHE A 21 -25.69 -4.83 7.46
C PHE A 21 -25.54 -4.73 5.92
N ARG A 22 -26.49 -4.11 5.20
CA ARG A 22 -26.40 -3.91 3.75
C ARG A 22 -25.14 -3.13 3.33
N TYR A 23 -24.60 -2.27 4.20
CA TYR A 23 -23.40 -1.50 3.88
C TYR A 23 -22.12 -2.33 3.97
N LEU A 24 -22.17 -3.49 4.62
CA LEU A 24 -21.04 -4.40 4.70
C LEU A 24 -20.63 -4.93 3.32
N GLU A 25 -21.60 -5.23 2.46
CA GLU A 25 -21.36 -5.71 1.09
C GLU A 25 -20.50 -4.72 0.30
N ARG A 26 -20.92 -3.45 0.24
CA ARG A 26 -20.16 -2.41 -0.47
C ARG A 26 -18.83 -2.07 0.21
N LEU A 27 -18.77 -2.14 1.54
CA LEU A 27 -17.53 -1.92 2.28
C LEU A 27 -16.50 -2.99 1.93
N LEU A 28 -16.89 -4.27 1.98
CA LEU A 28 -15.97 -5.38 1.80
C LEU A 28 -15.61 -5.59 0.32
N LEU A 29 -16.60 -5.60 -0.57
CA LEU A 29 -16.37 -5.84 -1.99
C LEU A 29 -15.67 -4.67 -2.68
N VAL A 30 -16.13 -3.44 -2.49
CA VAL A 30 -15.54 -2.29 -3.19
C VAL A 30 -14.30 -1.77 -2.46
N HIS A 31 -14.43 -1.40 -1.19
CA HIS A 31 -13.32 -0.77 -0.47
C HIS A 31 -12.26 -1.80 -0.06
N GLY A 32 -12.66 -3.01 0.30
CA GLY A 32 -11.73 -4.11 0.59
C GLY A 32 -10.91 -4.49 -0.64
N HIS A 33 -11.54 -4.66 -1.81
CA HIS A 33 -10.81 -4.97 -3.04
C HIS A 33 -9.82 -3.87 -3.44
N TRP A 34 -10.25 -2.59 -3.43
CA TRP A 34 -9.36 -1.46 -3.73
C TRP A 34 -8.20 -1.35 -2.74
N CYS A 35 -8.48 -1.51 -1.45
CA CYS A 35 -7.44 -1.48 -0.41
C CYS A 35 -6.43 -2.62 -0.60
N TYR A 36 -6.92 -3.84 -0.82
CA TYR A 36 -6.08 -5.01 -1.06
C TYR A 36 -5.15 -4.80 -2.27
N ARG A 37 -5.72 -4.40 -3.42
CA ARG A 37 -4.96 -4.13 -4.66
C ARG A 37 -3.85 -3.10 -4.43
N ARG A 38 -4.18 -1.96 -3.80
CA ARG A 38 -3.23 -0.88 -3.53
C ARG A 38 -2.11 -1.32 -2.60
N ILE A 39 -2.44 -2.03 -1.51
CA ILE A 39 -1.44 -2.54 -0.56
C ILE A 39 -0.53 -3.57 -1.23
N THR A 40 -1.08 -4.51 -2.00
CA THR A 40 -0.27 -5.51 -2.71
C THR A 40 0.69 -4.86 -3.70
N SER A 41 0.21 -3.95 -4.55
CA SER A 41 1.05 -3.21 -5.50
C SER A 41 2.14 -2.40 -4.78
N MET A 42 1.79 -1.75 -3.66
CA MET A 42 2.73 -1.02 -2.83
C MET A 42 3.85 -1.91 -2.27
N ILE A 43 3.49 -3.08 -1.73
CA ILE A 43 4.46 -4.04 -1.17
C ILE A 43 5.39 -4.57 -2.28
N CYS A 44 4.84 -4.98 -3.43
CA CYS A 44 5.64 -5.46 -4.56
C CYS A 44 6.62 -4.39 -5.05
N TYR A 45 6.16 -3.14 -5.20
CA TYR A 45 7.02 -2.03 -5.60
C TYR A 45 8.11 -1.72 -4.56
N PHE A 46 7.76 -1.81 -3.26
CA PHE A 46 8.73 -1.63 -2.18
C PHE A 46 9.87 -2.65 -2.25
N PHE A 47 9.58 -3.93 -2.47
CA PHE A 47 10.63 -4.94 -2.64
C PHE A 47 11.43 -4.70 -3.92
N TYR A 48 10.75 -4.48 -5.04
CA TYR A 48 11.41 -4.25 -6.34
C TYR A 48 12.47 -3.14 -6.26
N LYS A 49 12.09 -1.97 -5.76
CA LYS A 49 13.00 -0.81 -5.74
C LYS A 49 14.17 -0.98 -4.76
N ASN A 50 13.96 -1.64 -3.63
CA ASN A 50 15.00 -1.86 -2.63
C ASN A 50 16.00 -2.92 -3.12
N ILE A 51 15.51 -4.00 -3.75
CA ILE A 51 16.36 -5.02 -4.36
C ILE A 51 17.15 -4.42 -5.51
N ALA A 52 16.52 -3.68 -6.43
CA ALA A 52 17.20 -3.03 -7.55
C ALA A 52 18.33 -2.10 -7.07
N PHE A 53 18.06 -1.31 -6.04
CA PHE A 53 19.04 -0.43 -5.42
C PHE A 53 20.18 -1.20 -4.75
N GLY A 54 19.86 -2.22 -3.95
CA GLY A 54 20.84 -3.08 -3.29
C GLY A 54 21.73 -3.82 -4.28
N VAL A 55 21.17 -4.33 -5.38
CA VAL A 55 21.92 -4.98 -6.46
C VAL A 55 22.86 -3.99 -7.16
N THR A 56 22.42 -2.75 -7.37
CA THR A 56 23.26 -1.71 -7.98
C THR A 56 24.48 -1.39 -7.11
N LEU A 57 24.27 -1.22 -5.80
CA LEU A 57 25.36 -1.04 -4.84
C LEU A 57 26.29 -2.26 -4.80
N PHE A 58 25.72 -3.46 -4.80
CA PHE A 58 26.50 -4.71 -4.79
C PHE A 58 27.39 -4.85 -6.03
N LEU A 59 26.87 -4.54 -7.22
CA LEU A 59 27.64 -4.54 -8.46
C LEU A 59 28.75 -3.47 -8.46
N TYR A 60 28.48 -2.30 -7.89
CA TYR A 60 29.49 -1.26 -7.73
C TYR A 60 30.63 -1.71 -6.80
N GLU A 61 30.32 -2.34 -5.66
CA GLU A 61 31.34 -2.88 -4.76
C GLU A 61 32.19 -3.96 -5.44
N ILE A 62 31.60 -4.81 -6.28
CA ILE A 62 32.37 -5.78 -7.08
C ILE A 62 33.37 -5.05 -7.99
N TYR A 63 32.94 -3.99 -8.68
CA TYR A 63 33.83 -3.17 -9.52
C TYR A 63 34.92 -2.47 -8.70
N ALA A 64 34.58 -1.97 -7.51
CA ALA A 64 35.50 -1.32 -6.58
C ALA A 64 36.34 -2.31 -5.74
N SER A 65 36.33 -3.61 -6.07
CA SER A 65 37.05 -4.66 -5.33
C SER A 65 36.73 -4.70 -3.82
N PHE A 66 35.47 -4.42 -3.47
CA PHE A 66 34.98 -4.33 -2.09
C PHE A 66 35.75 -3.33 -1.22
N SER A 67 36.23 -2.24 -1.83
CA SER A 67 36.96 -1.17 -1.13
C SER A 67 36.10 -0.39 -0.13
N GLY A 68 34.77 -0.59 -0.10
CA GLY A 68 33.85 0.13 0.80
C GLY A 68 33.71 1.61 0.45
N GLN A 69 33.98 1.97 -0.80
CA GLN A 69 33.82 3.33 -1.29
C GLN A 69 32.34 3.62 -1.53
N VAL A 70 31.86 4.77 -1.05
CA VAL A 70 30.47 5.15 -1.24
C VAL A 70 30.17 5.44 -2.72
N ALA A 71 29.26 4.66 -3.32
CA ALA A 71 28.78 4.88 -4.68
C ALA A 71 27.90 6.14 -4.78
N TYR A 72 27.16 6.44 -3.71
CA TYR A 72 26.24 7.56 -3.60
C TYR A 72 26.51 8.35 -2.31
N ASN A 73 26.30 9.66 -2.35
CA ASN A 73 26.38 10.51 -1.14
C ASN A 73 25.22 10.20 -0.18
N ASP A 74 25.43 10.37 1.13
CA ASP A 74 24.45 10.07 2.18
C ASP A 74 23.10 10.76 1.96
N TRP A 75 23.11 12.02 1.50
CA TRP A 75 21.88 12.74 1.16
C TRP A 75 21.09 12.04 0.06
N PHE A 76 21.78 11.48 -0.93
CA PHE A 76 21.14 10.75 -2.03
C PHE A 76 20.53 9.44 -1.54
N LEU A 77 21.19 8.75 -0.61
CA LEU A 77 20.65 7.55 0.05
C LEU A 77 19.37 7.86 0.85
N SER A 78 19.39 8.95 1.62
CA SER A 78 18.23 9.40 2.40
C SER A 78 17.09 9.86 1.50
N LEU A 79 17.38 10.62 0.44
CA LEU A 79 16.37 11.07 -0.53
C LEU A 79 15.79 9.90 -1.33
N TYR A 80 16.58 8.87 -1.64
CA TYR A 80 16.07 7.66 -2.30
C TYR A 80 15.00 6.97 -1.45
N ASN A 81 15.27 6.82 -0.16
CA ASN A 81 14.29 6.26 0.76
C ASN A 81 13.09 7.19 0.91
N VAL A 82 13.24 8.48 1.12
CA VAL A 82 12.10 9.39 1.37
C VAL A 82 11.24 9.58 0.12
N PHE A 83 11.81 9.97 -1.01
CA PHE A 83 11.04 10.29 -2.22
C PHE A 83 10.55 9.04 -2.94
N PHE A 84 11.39 8.03 -3.13
CA PHE A 84 10.99 6.84 -3.91
C PHE A 84 10.25 5.79 -3.07
N THR A 85 10.16 5.88 -1.72
CA THR A 85 9.18 5.06 -0.96
C THR A 85 7.83 5.75 -0.84
N SER A 86 7.76 7.07 -0.68
CA SER A 86 6.49 7.77 -0.37
C SER A 86 5.69 8.17 -1.60
N LEU A 87 6.35 8.60 -2.68
CA LEU A 87 5.66 8.99 -3.92
C LEU A 87 4.84 7.86 -4.56
N PRO A 88 5.33 6.61 -4.66
CA PRO A 88 4.55 5.52 -5.22
C PRO A 88 3.32 5.18 -4.37
N VAL A 89 3.41 5.32 -3.04
CA VAL A 89 2.29 5.11 -2.11
C VAL A 89 1.20 6.15 -2.36
N ILE A 90 1.60 7.41 -2.54
CA ILE A 90 0.68 8.51 -2.85
C ILE A 90 0.10 8.34 -4.26
N ALA A 91 0.93 8.00 -5.25
CA ALA A 91 0.50 7.83 -6.63
C ALA A 91 -0.46 6.63 -6.80
N LEU A 92 -0.12 5.45 -6.26
CA LEU A 92 -1.01 4.28 -6.25
C LEU A 92 -2.27 4.52 -5.40
N GLY A 93 -2.14 5.24 -4.28
CA GLY A 93 -3.27 5.57 -3.41
C GLY A 93 -4.30 6.51 -4.07
N VAL A 94 -3.84 7.46 -4.89
CA VAL A 94 -4.69 8.48 -5.53
C VAL A 94 -5.20 8.03 -6.90
N PHE A 95 -4.36 7.40 -7.72
CA PHE A 95 -4.68 7.17 -9.13
C PHE A 95 -5.09 5.73 -9.47
N ASP A 96 -4.84 4.75 -8.60
CA ASP A 96 -5.15 3.35 -8.91
C ASP A 96 -6.61 3.01 -8.55
N GLN A 97 -7.45 2.99 -9.58
CA GLN A 97 -8.81 2.42 -9.59
C GLN A 97 -8.91 1.42 -10.74
N ASP A 98 -8.48 0.19 -10.47
CA ASP A 98 -8.43 -0.88 -11.49
C ASP A 98 -9.82 -1.30 -11.99
N VAL A 99 -10.83 -1.28 -11.11
CA VAL A 99 -12.20 -1.71 -11.43
C VAL A 99 -13.22 -0.72 -10.87
N SER A 100 -14.16 -0.30 -11.71
CA SER A 100 -15.28 0.56 -11.30
C SER A 100 -16.10 -0.13 -10.20
N ALA A 101 -16.57 0.63 -9.21
CA ALA A 101 -17.34 0.10 -8.08
C ALA A 101 -18.58 -0.70 -8.51
N ARG A 102 -19.09 -0.45 -9.72
CA ARG A 102 -20.27 -1.12 -10.29
C ARG A 102 -19.96 -2.56 -10.70
N LEU A 103 -18.82 -2.78 -11.36
CA LEU A 103 -18.40 -4.13 -11.78
C LEU A 103 -18.05 -5.01 -10.57
N CYS A 104 -17.46 -4.43 -9.54
CA CYS A 104 -17.05 -5.15 -8.33
C CYS A 104 -18.25 -5.67 -7.51
N LEU A 105 -19.41 -5.03 -7.63
CA LEU A 105 -20.66 -5.47 -7.03
C LEU A 105 -21.40 -6.48 -7.94
N GLU A 106 -21.31 -6.30 -9.26
CA GLU A 106 -21.99 -7.16 -10.24
C GLU A 106 -21.38 -8.57 -10.33
N VAL A 107 -20.07 -8.72 -10.14
CA VAL A 107 -19.38 -10.04 -10.17
C VAL A 107 -19.70 -10.90 -8.94
N SER A 108 -20.29 -10.33 -7.88
CA SER A 108 -20.60 -11.06 -6.64
C SER A 108 -22.03 -11.64 -6.60
N LEU A 109 -22.85 -11.39 -7.63
CA LEU A 109 -24.20 -11.92 -7.86
C LEU A 109 -24.19 -12.97 -8.97
#